data_AF-A0AAX6EQ76-F1
#
_entry.id   AF-A0AAX6EQ76-F1
#
_cell.length_a   1.000
_cell.length_b   1.000
_cell.length_c   1.000
_cell.angle_alpha   90.00
_cell.angle_beta   90.00
_cell.angle_gamma   90.00
#
_symmetry.space_group_name_H-M   'P 1'
#
loop_
_entity.id
_entity.type
_entity.pdbx_description
1 polymer ?
#
loop_
_entity_poly.entity_id
_entity_poly.type
_entity_poly.pdbx_seq_one_letter_code
_entity_poly.pdbx_strand_id
1 'polypeptide(L)'
;MSKARVYADVNVNRPKEYWDYESLVVQWGEQDDYEVVRKVGRGKYSEVFEGIKTSSNEHCIIKILKPVKKKKIKREIKILQNLCGGPNIVKLLDIVRDQHSKTPSLIFEYVNSTDFKILYPTLTDYDIRYYIYELLKALDYCHSQGIMHRDVKPHNVMIDHQLRKLRLIDWDLLNFIILARNIMSVLLQDILRGLSYLLTCKIMTTPWTCGALGACLLE
;
A
#
# COMPACT_ATOMS: atom_id res chain seq x y z
N MET A 1 -7.26 -13.35 24.91
CA MET A 1 -7.47 -12.78 23.56
C MET A 1 -6.23 -11.99 23.17
N SER A 2 -5.70 -12.17 21.96
CA SER A 2 -4.54 -11.40 21.49
C SER A 2 -4.99 -10.00 21.05
N LYS A 3 -4.42 -8.95 21.67
CA LYS A 3 -4.64 -7.53 21.34
C LYS A 3 -3.34 -6.97 20.77
N ALA A 4 -3.44 -6.07 19.78
CA ALA A 4 -2.26 -5.38 19.27
C ALA A 4 -1.55 -4.64 20.42
N ARG A 5 -0.21 -4.67 20.46
CA ARG A 5 0.55 -4.03 21.54
C ARG A 5 0.52 -2.50 21.47
N VAL A 6 0.31 -1.96 20.27
CA VAL A 6 0.16 -0.52 19.98
C VAL A 6 -0.99 -0.31 19.01
N TYR A 7 -1.53 0.91 18.97
CA TYR A 7 -2.60 1.36 18.07
C TYR A 7 -3.91 0.53 18.12
N ALA A 8 -4.08 -0.31 19.15
CA ALA A 8 -5.17 -1.28 19.21
C ALA A 8 -6.58 -0.64 19.26
N ASP A 9 -6.68 0.56 19.82
CA ASP A 9 -7.95 1.25 20.03
C ASP A 9 -8.13 2.45 19.10
N VAL A 10 -7.25 2.64 18.10
CA VAL A 10 -7.29 3.79 17.18
C VAL A 10 -8.66 3.90 16.50
N ASN A 11 -9.14 2.81 15.89
CA ASN A 11 -10.43 2.85 15.18
C ASN A 11 -11.64 2.98 16.12
N VAL A 12 -11.51 2.58 17.40
CA VAL A 12 -12.56 2.75 18.41
C VAL A 12 -12.76 4.23 18.73
N ASN A 13 -11.67 4.99 18.77
CA ASN A 13 -11.68 6.42 19.08
C ASN A 13 -11.94 7.30 17.84
N ARG A 14 -12.05 6.71 16.64
CA ARG A 14 -12.33 7.42 15.40
C ARG A 14 -13.85 7.50 15.16
N PRO A 15 -14.32 8.59 14.53
CA PRO A 15 -15.73 8.70 14.15
C PRO A 15 -16.11 7.57 13.19
N LYS A 16 -17.38 7.16 13.20
CA LYS A 16 -17.86 5.99 12.45
C LYS A 16 -17.53 6.09 10.95
N GLU A 17 -17.62 7.30 10.40
CA GLU A 17 -17.34 7.65 9.01
C GLU A 17 -15.89 7.35 8.60
N TYR A 18 -14.97 7.19 9.55
CA TYR A 18 -13.57 6.87 9.29
C TYR A 18 -13.40 5.43 8.79
N TRP A 19 -14.09 4.47 9.41
CA TRP A 19 -13.93 3.04 9.14
C TRP A 19 -15.16 2.41 8.48
N ASP A 20 -16.32 3.07 8.50
CA ASP A 20 -17.53 2.64 7.80
C ASP A 20 -17.45 2.93 6.31
N TYR A 21 -16.65 2.13 5.59
CA TYR A 21 -16.49 2.25 4.15
C TYR A 21 -17.75 1.83 3.36
N GLU A 22 -18.75 1.21 3.99
CA GLU A 22 -19.97 0.79 3.28
C GLU A 22 -20.86 2.00 2.93
N SER A 23 -20.88 3.00 3.82
CA SER A 23 -21.60 4.26 3.64
C SER A 23 -20.86 5.27 2.75
N LEU A 24 -19.61 5.00 2.35
CA LEU A 24 -18.84 5.88 1.46
C LEU A 24 -19.60 6.19 0.16
N VAL A 25 -19.77 7.48 -0.14
CA VAL A 25 -20.21 8.00 -1.43
C VAL A 25 -18.97 8.38 -2.23
N VAL A 26 -18.75 7.69 -3.35
CA VAL A 26 -17.61 7.95 -4.24
C VAL A 26 -17.96 9.10 -5.18
N GLN A 27 -17.14 10.14 -5.17
CA GLN A 27 -17.14 11.18 -6.19
C GLN A 27 -16.37 10.66 -7.39
N TRP A 28 -17.01 10.63 -8.55
CA TRP A 28 -16.42 10.11 -9.78
C TRP A 28 -15.88 11.27 -10.61
N GLY A 29 -14.60 11.19 -11.01
CA GLY A 29 -14.01 12.05 -12.01
C GLY A 29 -14.35 11.59 -13.43
N GLU A 30 -13.90 12.37 -14.41
CA GLU A 30 -14.10 12.10 -15.84
C GLU A 30 -13.01 11.15 -16.35
N GLN A 31 -13.41 10.02 -16.95
CA GLN A 31 -12.44 9.05 -17.47
C GLN A 31 -11.67 9.58 -18.68
N ASP A 32 -12.30 10.43 -19.50
CA ASP A 32 -11.72 10.97 -20.73
C ASP A 32 -10.58 11.98 -20.45
N ASP A 33 -10.37 12.37 -19.19
CA ASP A 33 -9.20 13.13 -18.75
C ASP A 33 -7.91 12.30 -18.76
N TYR A 34 -7.99 10.98 -18.96
CA TYR A 34 -6.85 10.07 -18.85
C TYR A 34 -6.72 9.16 -20.07
N GLU A 35 -5.55 9.18 -20.70
CA GLU A 35 -5.22 8.31 -21.82
C GLU A 35 -4.30 7.17 -21.38
N VAL A 36 -4.60 5.96 -21.83
CA VAL A 36 -3.77 4.77 -21.57
C VAL A 36 -2.58 4.76 -22.54
N VAL A 37 -1.37 4.70 -22.00
CA VAL A 37 -0.14 4.62 -22.78
C VAL A 37 0.26 3.16 -23.00
N ARG A 38 0.44 2.40 -21.91
CA ARG A 38 0.87 1.00 -21.97
C ARG A 38 0.48 0.22 -20.74
N LYS A 39 0.36 -1.10 -20.88
CA LYS A 39 0.15 -2.00 -19.75
C LYS A 39 1.45 -2.15 -18.96
N VAL A 40 1.36 -2.02 -17.63
CA VAL A 40 2.51 -2.18 -16.73
C VAL A 40 2.36 -3.39 -15.80
N GLY A 41 1.14 -3.86 -15.56
CA GLY A 41 0.92 -4.97 -14.65
C GLY A 41 -0.44 -5.63 -14.77
N ARG A 42 -0.55 -6.83 -14.20
CA ARG A 42 -1.80 -7.57 -14.07
C ARG A 42 -1.89 -8.14 -12.66
N GLY A 43 -2.89 -7.67 -11.91
CA GLY A 43 -3.25 -8.21 -10.62
C GLY A 43 -4.36 -9.26 -10.71
N LYS A 44 -4.63 -9.94 -9.59
CA LYS A 44 -5.79 -10.83 -9.47
C LYS A 44 -7.11 -10.09 -9.68
N TYR A 45 -7.21 -8.88 -9.14
CA TYR A 45 -8.44 -8.08 -9.12
C TYR A 45 -8.38 -6.81 -9.98
N SER A 46 -7.28 -6.61 -10.70
CA SER A 46 -7.04 -5.36 -11.44
C SER A 46 -6.15 -5.59 -12.66
N GLU A 47 -6.17 -4.63 -13.55
CA GLU A 47 -5.17 -4.43 -14.60
C GLU A 47 -4.58 -3.04 -14.43
N VAL A 48 -3.27 -2.92 -14.59
CA VAL A 48 -2.54 -1.69 -14.27
C VAL A 48 -1.86 -1.20 -15.52
N PHE A 49 -2.07 0.07 -15.82
CA PHE A 49 -1.54 0.76 -16.99
C PHE A 49 -0.81 2.03 -16.56
N GLU A 50 0.22 2.37 -17.32
CA GLU A 50 0.71 3.74 -17.36
C GLU A 50 -0.22 4.54 -18.27
N GLY A 51 -0.52 5.77 -17.84
CA GLY A 51 -1.33 6.70 -18.60
C GLY A 51 -0.86 8.13 -18.44
N ILE A 52 -1.49 9.05 -19.15
CA ILE A 52 -1.21 10.48 -19.10
C ILE A 52 -2.52 11.21 -18.82
N LYS A 53 -2.49 12.20 -17.93
CA LYS A 53 -3.60 13.13 -17.75
C LYS A 53 -3.58 14.17 -18.88
N THR A 54 -4.62 14.22 -19.69
CA THR A 54 -4.66 15.02 -20.94
C THR A 54 -4.52 16.52 -20.71
N SER A 55 -5.06 17.02 -19.58
CA SER A 55 -5.03 18.46 -19.25
C SER A 55 -3.66 18.98 -18.80
N SER A 56 -2.85 18.15 -18.12
CA SER A 56 -1.54 18.55 -17.60
C SER A 56 -0.35 17.87 -18.30
N ASN A 57 -0.61 16.87 -19.14
CA ASN A 57 0.38 15.99 -19.74
C ASN A 57 1.28 15.28 -18.69
N GLU A 58 0.76 15.10 -17.47
CA GLU A 58 1.47 14.41 -16.39
C GLU A 58 1.23 12.90 -16.44
N HIS A 59 2.29 12.13 -16.20
CA HIS A 59 2.19 10.67 -16.11
C HIS A 59 1.41 10.25 -14.85
N CYS A 60 0.61 9.20 -15.00
CA CYS A 60 -0.16 8.59 -13.93
C CYS A 60 -0.19 7.06 -14.07
N ILE A 61 -0.66 6.40 -13.02
CA ILE A 61 -0.98 4.96 -13.06
C ILE A 61 -2.48 4.77 -13.01
N ILE A 62 -3.01 4.07 -14.02
CA ILE A 62 -4.44 3.74 -14.15
C ILE A 62 -4.63 2.28 -13.74
N LYS A 63 -5.26 2.08 -12.58
CA LYS A 63 -5.62 0.74 -12.07
C LYS A 63 -7.09 0.48 -12.38
N ILE A 64 -7.35 -0.28 -13.43
CA ILE A 64 -8.70 -0.69 -13.83
C ILE A 64 -9.11 -1.89 -12.96
N LEU A 65 -10.22 -1.76 -12.23
CA LEU A 65 -10.69 -2.81 -11.32
C LEU A 65 -11.56 -3.83 -12.06
N LYS A 66 -11.22 -5.11 -11.93
CA LYS A 66 -12.05 -6.21 -12.46
C LYS A 66 -13.37 -6.29 -11.69
N PRO A 67 -14.40 -6.97 -12.23
CA PRO A 67 -15.66 -7.18 -11.53
C PRO A 67 -15.45 -7.81 -10.13
N VAL A 68 -15.61 -6.99 -9.09
CA VAL A 68 -15.53 -7.38 -7.68
C VAL A 68 -16.67 -6.76 -6.89
N LYS A 69 -16.93 -7.28 -5.69
CA LYS A 69 -17.99 -6.74 -4.81
C LYS A 69 -17.74 -5.25 -4.55
N LYS A 70 -18.76 -4.39 -4.74
CA LYS A 70 -18.68 -2.93 -4.47
C LYS A 70 -18.10 -2.60 -3.10
N LYS A 71 -18.43 -3.40 -2.07
CA LYS A 71 -17.89 -3.31 -0.72
C LYS A 71 -16.36 -3.33 -0.67
N LYS A 72 -15.71 -4.14 -1.52
CA LYS A 72 -14.25 -4.23 -1.61
C LYS A 72 -13.64 -2.95 -2.22
N ILE A 73 -14.26 -2.43 -3.27
CA ILE A 73 -13.84 -1.20 -3.95
C ILE A 73 -13.93 0.00 -3.01
N LYS A 74 -15.07 0.17 -2.35
CA LYS A 74 -15.25 1.25 -1.36
C LYS A 74 -14.25 1.15 -0.21
N ARG A 75 -13.92 -0.06 0.24
CA ARG A 75 -12.91 -0.27 1.29
C ARG A 75 -11.54 0.21 0.85
N GLU A 76 -11.10 -0.16 -0.35
CA GLU A 76 -9.80 0.27 -0.88
C GLU A 76 -9.74 1.80 -1.03
N ILE A 77 -10.76 2.39 -1.66
CA ILE A 77 -10.87 3.85 -1.81
C ILE A 77 -10.82 4.54 -0.45
N LYS A 78 -11.62 4.09 0.52
CA LYS A 78 -11.70 4.71 1.85
C LYS A 78 -10.35 4.69 2.55
N ILE A 79 -9.62 3.58 2.44
CA ILE A 79 -8.31 3.45 3.05
C ILE A 79 -7.30 4.36 2.36
N LEU A 80 -7.26 4.37 1.03
CA LEU A 80 -6.40 5.27 0.27
C LEU A 80 -6.65 6.74 0.61
N GLN A 81 -7.93 7.14 0.76
CA GLN A 81 -8.30 8.47 1.20
C GLN A 81 -7.82 8.77 2.62
N ASN A 82 -7.98 7.84 3.57
CA ASN A 82 -7.53 8.02 4.95
C ASN A 82 -6.01 8.08 5.09
N LEU A 83 -5.26 7.40 4.21
CA LEU A 83 -3.80 7.36 4.21
C LEU A 83 -3.16 8.42 3.30
N CYS A 84 -3.95 9.18 2.56
CA CYS A 84 -3.45 10.19 1.62
C CYS A 84 -2.64 11.26 2.36
N GLY A 85 -1.48 11.62 1.82
CA GLY A 85 -0.52 12.54 2.46
C GLY A 85 0.42 11.87 3.46
N GLY A 86 0.24 10.58 3.75
CA GLY A 86 1.15 9.80 4.59
C GLY A 86 2.56 9.63 4.00
N PRO A 87 3.58 9.46 4.85
CA PRO A 87 4.94 9.19 4.39
C PRO A 87 4.99 7.89 3.59
N ASN A 88 5.53 7.97 2.38
CA ASN A 88 5.77 6.83 1.50
C ASN A 88 4.53 5.98 1.17
N ILE A 89 3.33 6.55 1.29
CA ILE A 89 2.09 5.97 0.79
C ILE A 89 1.83 6.50 -0.63
N VAL A 90 1.48 5.61 -1.56
CA VAL A 90 1.08 6.04 -2.91
C VAL A 90 -0.14 6.95 -2.87
N LYS A 91 -0.07 8.06 -3.60
CA LYS A 91 -1.19 9.01 -3.70
C LYS A 91 -2.25 8.52 -4.67
N LEU A 92 -3.48 8.41 -4.20
CA LEU A 92 -4.68 8.34 -5.03
C LEU A 92 -5.01 9.75 -5.51
N LEU A 93 -4.91 9.99 -6.81
CA LEU A 93 -5.15 11.28 -7.45
C LEU A 93 -6.63 11.47 -7.80
N ASP A 94 -7.26 10.43 -8.32
CA ASP A 94 -8.63 10.50 -8.83
C ASP A 94 -9.29 9.10 -8.86
N ILE A 95 -10.61 9.07 -8.99
CA ILE A 95 -11.43 7.87 -9.08
C ILE A 95 -12.39 8.07 -10.24
N VAL A 96 -12.16 7.37 -11.34
CA VAL A 96 -12.97 7.50 -12.55
C VAL A 96 -13.77 6.24 -12.82
N ARG A 97 -14.78 6.35 -13.68
CA ARG A 97 -15.60 5.20 -14.06
C ARG A 97 -16.03 5.30 -15.51
N ASP A 98 -15.87 4.19 -16.20
CA ASP A 98 -16.29 4.08 -17.59
C ASP A 98 -17.80 4.28 -17.71
N GLN A 99 -18.23 5.16 -18.62
CA GLN A 99 -19.63 5.54 -18.67
C GLN A 99 -20.53 4.44 -19.23
N HIS A 100 -19.99 3.53 -20.04
CA HIS A 100 -20.75 2.42 -20.61
C HIS A 100 -20.73 1.19 -19.69
N SER A 101 -19.55 0.62 -19.46
CA SER A 101 -19.36 -0.60 -18.66
C SER A 101 -19.52 -0.40 -17.16
N LYS A 102 -19.50 0.85 -16.68
CA LYS A 102 -19.48 1.22 -15.26
C LYS A 102 -18.28 0.63 -14.50
N THR A 103 -17.21 0.30 -15.22
CA THR A 103 -15.97 -0.24 -14.64
C THR A 103 -15.22 0.89 -13.93
N PRO A 104 -14.94 0.78 -12.62
CA PRO A 104 -14.20 1.79 -11.89
C PRO A 104 -12.69 1.64 -12.08
N SER A 105 -12.01 2.78 -12.14
CA SER A 105 -10.56 2.88 -12.24
C SER A 105 -10.03 3.83 -11.17
N LEU A 106 -8.92 3.46 -10.54
CA LEU A 106 -8.22 4.29 -9.56
C LEU A 106 -6.99 4.90 -10.23
N ILE A 107 -6.85 6.22 -10.12
CA ILE A 107 -5.74 6.97 -10.71
C ILE A 107 -4.73 7.29 -9.62
N PHE A 108 -3.48 6.91 -9.81
CA PHE A 108 -2.40 7.10 -8.84
C PHE A 108 -1.26 7.96 -9.40
N GLU A 109 -0.47 8.53 -8.50
CA GLU A 109 0.81 9.14 -8.88
C GLU A 109 1.69 8.12 -9.60
N TYR A 110 2.35 8.57 -10.66
CA TYR A 110 3.39 7.79 -11.31
C TYR A 110 4.65 7.77 -10.46
N VAL A 111 5.27 6.58 -10.33
CA VAL A 111 6.56 6.40 -9.69
C VAL A 111 7.49 5.79 -10.72
N ASN A 112 8.61 6.47 -11.00
CA ASN A 112 9.65 5.97 -11.90
C ASN A 112 10.46 4.88 -11.21
N SER A 113 9.83 3.72 -10.98
CA SER A 113 10.44 2.62 -10.24
C SER A 113 11.33 1.76 -11.11
N THR A 114 12.43 1.31 -10.52
CA THR A 114 13.24 0.23 -11.10
C THR A 114 12.74 -1.12 -10.59
N ASP A 115 12.63 -2.12 -11.45
CA ASP A 115 12.23 -3.47 -11.05
C ASP A 115 13.16 -3.99 -9.95
N PHE A 116 12.59 -4.52 -8.86
CA PHE A 116 13.35 -4.94 -7.69
C PHE A 116 14.38 -6.03 -8.00
N LYS A 117 14.15 -6.89 -9.00
CA LYS A 117 15.10 -7.93 -9.42
C LYS A 117 16.36 -7.35 -10.04
N ILE A 118 16.27 -6.14 -10.60
CA ILE A 118 17.40 -5.40 -11.15
C ILE A 118 18.01 -4.54 -10.06
N LEU A 119 17.18 -3.87 -9.27
CA LEU A 119 17.62 -2.89 -8.27
C LEU A 119 18.32 -3.55 -7.08
N TYR A 120 17.71 -4.57 -6.46
CA TYR A 120 18.17 -5.12 -5.17
C TYR A 120 19.60 -5.64 -5.21
N PRO A 121 20.05 -6.36 -6.26
CA PRO A 121 21.45 -6.78 -6.38
C PRO A 121 22.46 -5.63 -6.44
N THR A 122 22.02 -4.41 -6.79
CA THR A 122 22.88 -3.23 -6.91
C THR A 122 22.95 -2.40 -5.63
N LEU A 123 22.10 -2.70 -4.63
CA LEU A 123 22.00 -1.89 -3.42
C LEU A 123 23.20 -2.12 -2.51
N THR A 124 23.72 -1.04 -1.94
CA THR A 124 24.70 -1.13 -0.85
C THR A 124 24.01 -1.48 0.47
N ASP A 125 24.78 -1.91 1.49
CA ASP A 125 24.25 -2.10 2.86
C ASP A 125 23.57 -0.83 3.38
N TYR A 126 24.11 0.36 3.06
CA TYR A 126 23.49 1.63 3.42
C TYR A 126 22.14 1.83 2.71
N ASP A 127 22.04 1.52 1.43
CA ASP A 127 20.79 1.65 0.68
C ASP A 127 19.72 0.72 1.21
N ILE A 128 20.09 -0.53 1.53
CA ILE A 128 19.16 -1.50 2.13
C ILE A 128 18.61 -0.95 3.45
N ARG A 129 19.48 -0.47 4.35
CA ARG A 129 19.04 0.14 5.63
C ARG A 129 18.16 1.36 5.41
N TYR A 130 18.50 2.21 4.44
CA TYR A 130 17.72 3.38 4.08
C TYR A 130 16.31 3.01 3.59
N TYR A 131 16.19 2.10 2.62
CA TYR A 131 14.88 1.73 2.08
C TYR A 131 14.03 0.94 3.07
N ILE A 132 14.63 0.13 3.93
CA ILE A 132 13.92 -0.50 5.05
C ILE A 132 13.37 0.57 6.00
N TYR A 133 14.17 1.58 6.34
CA TYR A 133 13.71 2.68 7.19
C TYR A 133 12.56 3.47 6.55
N GLU A 134 12.65 3.76 5.25
CA GLU A 134 11.57 4.42 4.51
C GLU A 134 10.29 3.56 4.45
N LEU A 135 10.41 2.24 4.31
CA LEU A 135 9.29 1.31 4.39
C LEU A 135 8.69 1.26 5.80
N LEU A 136 9.52 1.26 6.84
CA LEU A 136 9.07 1.29 8.24
C LEU A 136 8.26 2.56 8.56
N LYS A 137 8.61 3.72 7.97
CA LYS A 137 7.80 4.95 8.10
C LYS A 137 6.39 4.77 7.53
N ALA A 138 6.26 4.16 6.35
CA ALA A 138 4.95 3.89 5.75
C ALA A 138 4.11 2.95 6.62
N LEU A 139 4.74 1.91 7.16
CA LEU A 139 4.08 0.91 8.00
C LEU A 139 3.67 1.48 9.36
N ASP A 140 4.55 2.20 10.05
CA ASP A 140 4.20 2.86 11.31
C ASP A 140 3.06 3.86 11.11
N TYR A 141 3.11 4.65 10.04
CA TYR A 141 2.03 5.56 9.69
C TYR A 141 0.70 4.83 9.46
N CYS A 142 0.64 3.80 8.60
CA CYS A 142 -0.63 3.13 8.32
C CYS A 142 -1.18 2.42 9.58
N HIS A 143 -0.31 1.84 10.41
CA HIS A 143 -0.73 1.24 11.68
C HIS A 143 -1.24 2.30 12.67
N SER A 144 -0.61 3.48 12.74
CA SER A 144 -1.10 4.61 13.54
C SER A 144 -2.47 5.10 13.08
N GLN A 145 -2.81 4.88 11.81
CA GLN A 145 -4.13 5.12 11.22
C GLN A 145 -5.09 3.93 11.37
N GLY A 146 -4.72 2.90 12.14
CA GLY A 146 -5.57 1.73 12.42
C GLY A 146 -5.75 0.80 11.21
N ILE A 147 -4.82 0.84 10.25
CA ILE A 147 -4.87 0.11 8.99
C ILE A 147 -3.66 -0.81 8.86
N MET A 148 -3.88 -2.07 8.49
CA MET A 148 -2.81 -3.04 8.23
C MET A 148 -2.68 -3.31 6.73
N HIS A 149 -1.44 -3.24 6.20
CA HIS A 149 -1.14 -3.51 4.78
C HIS A 149 -1.44 -4.96 4.35
N ARG A 150 -0.96 -5.93 5.14
CA ARG A 150 -1.15 -7.39 4.95
C ARG A 150 -0.54 -8.03 3.69
N ASP A 151 -0.08 -7.26 2.72
CA ASP A 151 0.58 -7.79 1.51
C ASP A 151 1.90 -7.05 1.20
N VAL A 152 2.73 -6.87 2.22
CA VAL A 152 4.04 -6.23 2.05
C VAL A 152 5.00 -7.25 1.46
N LYS A 153 5.53 -6.94 0.28
CA LYS A 153 6.47 -7.75 -0.51
C LYS A 153 7.19 -6.83 -1.51
N PRO A 154 8.33 -7.23 -2.10
CA PRO A 154 9.08 -6.36 -3.02
C PRO A 154 8.27 -5.80 -4.19
N HIS A 155 7.35 -6.61 -4.74
CA HIS A 155 6.45 -6.20 -5.83
C HIS A 155 5.54 -5.01 -5.48
N ASN A 156 5.29 -4.78 -4.18
CA ASN A 156 4.43 -3.70 -3.69
C ASN A 156 5.25 -2.51 -3.13
N VAL A 157 6.58 -2.53 -3.29
CA VAL A 157 7.49 -1.47 -2.85
C VAL A 157 8.13 -0.84 -4.08
N MET A 158 7.62 0.32 -4.48
CA MET A 158 8.13 1.08 -5.62
C MET A 158 9.28 1.97 -5.18
N ILE A 159 10.45 1.82 -5.81
CA ILE A 159 11.65 2.60 -5.49
C ILE A 159 12.13 3.34 -6.74
N ASP A 160 12.12 4.67 -6.65
CA ASP A 160 12.89 5.54 -7.53
C ASP A 160 14.25 5.78 -6.87
N HIS A 161 15.26 5.03 -7.33
CA HIS A 161 16.58 5.05 -6.72
C HIS A 161 17.34 6.36 -6.98
N GLN A 162 17.09 7.00 -8.13
CA GLN A 162 17.72 8.28 -8.47
C GLN A 162 17.27 9.39 -7.52
N LEU A 163 15.98 9.42 -7.19
CA LEU A 163 15.42 10.39 -6.24
C LEU A 163 15.42 9.91 -4.78
N ARG A 164 15.90 8.69 -4.52
CA ARG A 164 15.83 8.00 -3.21
C ARG A 164 14.43 8.00 -2.60
N LYS A 165 13.41 7.80 -3.42
CA LYS A 165 11.99 7.82 -3.00
C LYS A 165 11.41 6.42 -2.99
N LEU A 166 10.65 6.12 -1.94
CA LEU A 166 9.90 4.87 -1.78
C LEU A 166 8.40 5.15 -1.74
N ARG A 167 7.61 4.28 -2.37
CA ARG A 167 6.15 4.23 -2.24
C ARG A 167 5.68 2.80 -2.00
N LEU A 168 4.90 2.62 -0.94
CA LEU A 168 4.15 1.41 -0.69
C LEU A 168 2.82 1.48 -1.46
N ILE A 169 2.60 0.47 -2.31
CA ILE A 169 1.45 0.36 -3.22
C ILE A 169 0.60 -0.87 -2.90
N ASP A 170 -0.48 -1.03 -3.67
CA ASP A 170 -1.39 -2.18 -3.65
C ASP A 170 -2.11 -2.44 -2.32
N TRP A 171 -3.07 -1.55 -2.08
CA TRP A 171 -3.93 -1.47 -0.90
C TRP A 171 -5.19 -2.38 -1.02
N ASP A 172 -5.14 -3.43 -1.87
CA ASP A 172 -6.27 -4.33 -2.19
C ASP A 172 -6.68 -5.31 -1.08
N LEU A 173 -5.69 -5.77 -0.32
CA LEU A 173 -5.83 -6.81 0.69
C LEU A 173 -5.94 -6.24 2.10
N LEU A 174 -6.43 -5.02 2.27
CA LEU A 174 -6.45 -4.36 3.58
C LEU A 174 -7.68 -4.69 4.42
N ASN A 175 -7.54 -4.48 5.72
CA ASN A 175 -8.64 -4.41 6.67
C ASN A 175 -8.31 -3.35 7.73
N PHE A 176 -9.34 -2.64 8.20
CA PHE A 176 -9.26 -1.87 9.43
C PHE A 176 -8.99 -2.82 10.60
N ILE A 177 -8.11 -2.43 11.51
CA ILE A 177 -7.91 -3.11 12.80
C ILE A 177 -9.17 -2.89 13.63
N ILE A 178 -10.10 -3.84 13.61
CA ILE A 178 -11.25 -3.90 14.51
C ILE A 178 -10.97 -5.07 15.46
N LEU A 179 -11.15 -4.85 16.77
CA LEU A 179 -10.73 -5.75 17.86
C LEU A 179 -10.83 -7.26 17.50
N ALA A 180 -9.71 -7.95 17.72
CA ALA A 180 -9.54 -9.40 17.84
C ALA A 180 -10.22 -10.26 16.75
N ARG A 181 -9.53 -10.45 15.62
CA ARG A 181 -9.62 -11.72 14.87
C ARG A 181 -8.21 -12.31 14.68
N ASN A 182 -8.00 -13.42 15.41
CA ASN A 182 -6.80 -14.26 15.41
C ASN A 182 -6.36 -14.63 14.00
N ILE A 183 -5.09 -14.35 13.68
CA ILE A 183 -4.23 -15.25 12.90
C ILE A 183 -2.80 -15.07 13.49
N MET A 184 -2.00 -16.12 13.65
CA MET A 184 -0.56 -16.07 13.95
C MET A 184 0.15 -17.35 13.47
N SER A 185 1.47 -17.23 13.21
CA SER A 185 2.54 -18.26 13.00
C SER A 185 2.58 -18.91 11.60
N VAL A 186 3.71 -19.08 10.89
CA VAL A 186 5.08 -19.49 11.27
C VAL A 186 6.07 -18.84 10.28
N LEU A 187 7.06 -18.05 10.75
CA LEU A 187 8.27 -17.61 10.00
C LEU A 187 9.20 -16.69 10.82
N LEU A 188 8.87 -16.40 12.09
CA LEU A 188 9.56 -15.38 12.89
C LEU A 188 10.84 -15.83 13.60
N GLN A 189 11.16 -17.12 13.68
CA GLN A 189 12.23 -17.58 14.58
C GLN A 189 13.62 -17.61 13.96
N ASP A 190 13.74 -17.61 12.63
CA ASP A 190 15.05 -17.75 11.97
C ASP A 190 15.68 -16.40 11.56
N ILE A 191 14.86 -15.37 11.30
CA ILE A 191 15.34 -14.05 10.84
C ILE A 191 15.89 -13.19 11.99
N LEU A 192 15.42 -13.41 13.23
CA LEU A 192 15.86 -12.67 14.41
C LEU A 192 17.25 -13.07 14.92
N ARG A 193 17.86 -14.15 14.40
CA ARG A 193 19.21 -14.57 14.81
C ARG A 193 20.34 -13.82 14.10
N GLY A 194 20.07 -13.18 12.95
CA GLY A 194 21.09 -12.48 12.15
C GLY A 194 21.22 -10.97 12.39
N LEU A 195 20.27 -10.34 13.09
CA LEU A 195 20.19 -8.88 13.24
C LEU A 195 20.25 -8.46 14.71
N SER A 196 21.34 -8.80 15.39
CA SER A 196 21.61 -8.41 16.78
C SER A 196 21.61 -6.89 17.03
N TYR A 197 21.66 -6.06 15.97
CA TYR A 197 21.69 -4.60 16.07
C TYR A 197 20.33 -3.89 15.94
N LEU A 198 19.26 -4.55 15.49
CA LEU A 198 17.93 -3.92 15.33
C LEU A 198 16.98 -4.13 16.52
N LEU A 199 17.39 -4.91 17.52
CA LEU A 199 16.58 -5.26 18.69
C LEU A 199 16.28 -4.09 19.65
N THR A 200 16.86 -2.91 19.45
CA THR A 200 16.55 -1.71 20.24
C THR A 200 15.45 -0.83 19.65
N CYS A 201 14.96 -1.11 18.43
CA CYS A 201 13.85 -0.34 17.85
C CYS A 201 12.49 -0.87 18.35
N LYS A 202 11.83 -0.08 19.20
CA LYS A 202 10.45 -0.21 19.72
C LYS A 202 9.32 -0.35 18.64
N ILE A 203 9.67 -0.53 17.37
CA ILE A 203 8.77 -0.43 16.20
C ILE A 203 8.11 -1.79 15.85
N MET A 204 8.61 -2.91 16.38
CA MET A 204 8.11 -4.26 16.04
C MET A 204 6.94 -4.69 16.93
N THR A 205 5.72 -4.32 16.58
CA THR A 205 4.56 -4.47 17.47
C THR A 205 3.43 -5.36 16.94
N THR A 206 3.57 -5.92 15.73
CA THR A 206 2.72 -7.02 15.27
C THR A 206 3.57 -8.20 14.74
N PRO A 207 3.18 -9.46 14.97
CA PRO A 207 3.87 -10.62 14.39
C PRO A 207 3.94 -10.58 12.86
N TRP A 208 3.06 -9.82 12.22
CA TRP A 208 2.88 -9.75 10.77
C TRP A 208 3.88 -8.84 10.07
N THR A 209 4.19 -7.67 10.66
CA THR A 209 5.22 -6.77 10.15
C THR A 209 6.59 -7.43 10.12
N CYS A 210 6.88 -8.25 11.13
CA CYS A 210 8.14 -8.98 11.21
C CYS A 210 8.25 -10.07 10.11
N GLY A 211 7.15 -10.74 9.75
CA GLY A 211 7.14 -11.73 8.67
C GLY A 211 7.33 -11.12 7.28
N ALA A 212 6.74 -9.94 7.03
CA ALA A 212 6.86 -9.28 5.73
C ALA A 212 8.20 -8.56 5.51
N LEU A 213 8.75 -7.92 6.55
CA LEU A 213 10.13 -7.44 6.52
C LEU A 213 11.11 -8.59 6.31
N GLY A 214 10.82 -9.76 6.89
CA GLY A 214 11.55 -10.98 6.66
C GLY A 214 11.57 -11.44 5.20
N ALA A 215 10.43 -11.43 4.51
CA ALA A 215 10.34 -11.79 3.10
C ALA A 215 11.13 -10.82 2.20
N CYS A 216 11.12 -9.51 2.49
CA CYS A 216 11.92 -8.53 1.73
C CYS A 216 13.41 -8.55 2.06
N LEU A 217 13.82 -9.10 3.21
CA LEU A 217 15.22 -9.21 3.64
C LEU A 217 15.88 -10.54 3.24
N LEU A 218 15.08 -11.55 2.91
CA LEU A 218 15.53 -12.88 2.47
C LEU A 218 15.71 -12.98 0.95
N GLU A 219 15.04 -12.10 0.18
CA GLU A 219 15.27 -11.91 -1.26
C GLU A 219 16.35 -10.86 -1.51
#